data_AF-A0A151IQV5-F1
#
_entry.id   AF-A0A151IQV5-F1
#
_cell.length_a   1.000
_cell.length_b   1.000
_cell.length_c   1.000
_cell.angle_alpha   90.00
_cell.angle_beta   90.00
_cell.angle_gamma   90.00
#
_symmetry.space_group_name_H-M   'P 1'
#
loop_
_entity.id
_entity.type
_entity.pdbx_description
1 polymer ?
#
loop_
_entity_poly.entity_id
_entity_poly.type
_entity_poly.pdbx_seq_one_letter_code
_entity_poly.pdbx_strand_id
1 'polypeptide(L)'
;RNGPKTQKDPLLTNCNKNVIYKIDCNDCDASYVGQTCRQLGTRISEHRNDIKKKNTNQTVVTMHRNNHDFKWQNVKISDIERNYNKRLISKIINIKRQTNGINLNKDTELLCTSYFCFLTDG
;
A
#
# COMPACT_ATOMS: atom_id res chain seq x y z
N ARG A 1 -19.87 2.42 -20.44
CA ARG A 1 -20.57 3.13 -19.34
C ARG A 1 -19.56 3.38 -18.23
N ASN A 2 -19.20 4.64 -17.98
CA ASN A 2 -18.29 5.01 -16.91
C ASN A 2 -19.08 5.04 -15.60
N GLY A 3 -18.81 4.09 -14.70
CA GLY A 3 -19.43 4.08 -13.37
C GLY A 3 -19.01 5.31 -12.55
N PRO A 4 -19.78 5.69 -11.51
CA PRO A 4 -19.49 6.87 -10.72
C PRO A 4 -18.14 6.68 -10.01
N LYS A 5 -17.18 7.57 -10.28
CA LYS A 5 -15.98 7.70 -9.44
C LYS A 5 -16.43 8.35 -8.14
N THR A 6 -16.97 7.58 -7.20
CA THR A 6 -17.22 8.05 -5.84
C THR A 6 -15.89 8.40 -5.20
N GLN A 7 -15.57 9.70 -5.14
CA GLN A 7 -14.62 10.19 -4.16
C GLN A 7 -15.23 9.93 -2.79
N LYS A 8 -14.84 8.82 -2.16
CA LYS A 8 -15.20 8.56 -0.77
C LYS A 8 -14.52 9.64 0.07
N ASP A 9 -15.25 10.17 1.05
CA ASP A 9 -14.73 11.15 1.99
C ASP A 9 -13.35 10.71 2.53
N PRO A 10 -12.29 11.54 2.43
CA PRO A 10 -10.97 11.24 2.96
C PRO A 10 -11.00 10.83 4.44
N LEU A 11 -11.91 11.39 5.24
CA LEU A 11 -12.11 11.03 6.64
C LEU A 11 -12.56 9.57 6.78
N LEU A 12 -13.58 9.18 5.99
CA LEU A 12 -14.07 7.80 5.98
C LEU A 12 -12.97 6.84 5.52
N THR A 13 -12.16 7.25 4.54
CA THR A 13 -11.06 6.45 4.00
C THR A 13 -10.00 6.16 5.05
N ASN A 14 -9.58 7.17 5.83
CA ASN A 14 -8.53 7.05 6.84
C ASN A 14 -8.88 6.14 8.02
N CYS A 15 -10.18 5.99 8.35
CA CYS A 15 -10.63 5.15 9.47
C CYS A 15 -10.68 3.65 9.14
N ASN A 16 -10.53 3.25 7.88
CA ASN A 16 -10.57 1.84 7.49
C ASN A 16 -9.37 1.05 8.01
N LYS A 17 -9.60 -0.21 8.38
CA LYS A 17 -8.60 -1.18 8.85
C LYS A 17 -8.55 -2.38 7.91
N ASN A 18 -7.47 -3.17 8.00
CA ASN A 18 -7.29 -4.39 7.21
C ASN A 18 -7.37 -4.14 5.70
N VAL A 19 -6.73 -3.05 5.25
CA VAL A 19 -6.82 -2.58 3.87
C VAL A 19 -5.53 -2.81 3.10
N ILE A 20 -5.69 -3.01 1.81
CA ILE A 20 -4.64 -2.85 0.80
C ILE A 20 -4.83 -1.45 0.22
N TYR A 21 -3.78 -0.64 0.25
CA TYR A 21 -3.85 0.76 -0.18
C TYR A 21 -2.79 1.06 -1.23
N LYS A 22 -3.09 2.03 -2.09
CA LYS A 22 -2.23 2.54 -3.14
C LYS A 22 -1.99 4.03 -2.94
N ILE A 23 -0.73 4.46 -3.04
CA ILE A 23 -0.34 5.87 -3.04
C ILE A 23 0.36 6.15 -4.37
N ASP A 24 -0.21 7.05 -5.16
CA ASP A 24 0.39 7.50 -6.41
C ASP A 24 1.43 8.61 -6.15
N CYS A 25 2.47 8.69 -6.97
CA CYS A 25 3.42 9.80 -6.97
C CYS A 25 2.78 11.06 -7.61
N ASN A 26 3.23 12.25 -7.19
CA ASN A 26 2.87 13.52 -7.82
C ASN A 26 3.71 13.82 -9.06
N ASP A 27 4.99 13.44 -9.04
CA ASP A 27 5.99 13.92 -10.00
C ASP A 27 6.31 12.91 -11.10
N CYS A 28 5.80 11.67 -10.99
CA CYS A 28 5.86 10.68 -12.05
C CYS A 28 4.68 9.69 -12.00
N ASP A 29 4.56 8.85 -13.03
CA ASP A 29 3.55 7.80 -13.13
C ASP A 29 3.90 6.55 -12.30
N ALA A 30 4.61 6.71 -11.18
CA ALA A 30 4.93 5.61 -10.27
C ALA A 30 3.92 5.54 -9.11
N SER A 31 3.80 4.35 -8.51
CA SER A 31 2.95 4.19 -7.34
C SER A 31 3.45 3.12 -6.37
N TYR A 32 3.08 3.28 -5.10
CA TYR A 32 3.37 2.33 -4.03
C TYR A 32 2.11 1.63 -3.55
N VAL A 33 2.18 0.31 -3.35
CA VAL A 33 1.11 -0.50 -2.76
C VAL A 33 1.58 -1.05 -1.41
N GLY A 34 0.77 -0.81 -0.37
CA GLY A 34 0.98 -1.31 0.97
C GLY A 34 -0.24 -2.04 1.52
N GLN A 35 -0.08 -2.70 2.67
CA GLN A 35 -1.19 -3.24 3.44
C GLN A 35 -1.06 -2.81 4.91
N THR A 36 -2.19 -2.78 5.63
CA THR A 36 -2.20 -2.52 7.07
C THR A 36 -3.39 -3.20 7.75
N CYS A 37 -3.17 -3.77 8.93
CA CYS A 37 -4.24 -4.16 9.86
C CYS A 37 -4.74 -2.99 10.73
N ARG A 38 -3.92 -1.94 10.89
CA ARG A 38 -4.27 -0.71 11.60
C ARG A 38 -5.15 0.20 10.74
N GLN A 39 -5.59 1.31 11.32
CA GLN A 39 -6.26 2.36 10.54
C GLN A 39 -5.30 2.90 9.47
N LEU A 40 -5.84 3.14 8.28
CA LEU A 40 -5.08 3.66 7.15
C LEU A 40 -4.39 4.99 7.50
N GLY A 41 -5.11 5.91 8.16
CA GLY A 41 -4.55 7.20 8.57
C GLY A 41 -3.32 7.07 9.49
N THR A 42 -3.33 6.10 10.40
CA THR A 42 -2.18 5.79 11.26
C THR A 42 -0.98 5.35 10.42
N ARG A 43 -1.19 4.43 9.47
CA ARG A 43 -0.12 3.92 8.61
C ARG A 43 0.47 5.01 7.70
N ILE A 44 -0.37 5.91 7.19
CA ILE A 44 0.09 7.05 6.39
C ILE A 44 0.90 8.03 7.25
N SER A 45 0.49 8.26 8.49
CA SER A 45 1.22 9.13 9.42
C SER A 45 2.59 8.56 9.79
N GLU A 46 2.69 7.24 9.97
CA GLU A 46 3.97 6.55 10.17
C GLU A 46 4.92 6.78 9.01
N HIS A 47 4.47 6.54 7.76
CA HIS A 47 5.30 6.81 6.57
C HIS A 47 5.81 8.25 6.55
N ARG A 48 4.92 9.23 6.78
CA ARG A 48 5.30 10.66 6.82
C ARG A 48 6.32 10.96 7.93
N ASN A 49 6.21 10.30 9.09
CA ASN A 49 7.15 10.47 10.19
C ASN A 49 8.50 9.80 9.91
N ASP A 50 8.50 8.63 9.29
CA ASP A 50 9.71 7.90 8.89
C ASP A 50 10.52 8.67 7.83
N ILE A 51 9.86 9.47 7.00
CA ILE A 51 10.55 10.40 6.09
C ILE A 51 11.24 11.52 6.85
N LYS A 52 10.61 12.06 7.90
CA LYS A 52 11.18 13.19 8.68
C LYS A 52 12.39 12.75 9.49
N LYS A 53 12.36 11.52 10.00
CA LYS A 53 13.47 10.91 10.71
C LYS A 53 14.50 10.50 9.65
N LYS A 54 15.61 11.22 9.50
CA LYS A 54 16.73 10.87 8.60
C LYS A 54 17.47 9.60 9.09
N ASN A 55 16.73 8.51 9.23
CA ASN A 55 17.24 7.22 9.67
C ASN A 55 18.06 6.57 8.55
N THR A 56 19.07 5.81 8.95
CA THR A 56 19.92 5.01 8.05
C THR A 56 19.13 3.92 7.33
N ASN A 57 18.05 3.42 7.93
CA ASN A 57 17.18 2.38 7.38
C ASN A 57 16.02 3.00 6.58
N GLN A 58 16.30 3.57 5.42
CA GLN A 58 15.27 4.16 4.55
C GLN A 58 14.36 3.09 3.95
N THR A 59 13.04 3.33 3.99
CA THR A 59 12.07 2.51 3.24
C THR A 59 12.06 2.91 1.77
N VAL A 60 11.49 2.07 0.90
CA VAL A 60 11.30 2.40 -0.54
C VAL A 60 10.48 3.68 -0.73
N VAL A 61 9.52 3.93 0.17
CA VAL A 61 8.71 5.14 0.20
C VAL A 61 9.58 6.35 0.54
N THR A 62 10.43 6.24 1.56
CA THR A 62 11.38 7.30 1.93
C THR A 62 12.38 7.58 0.82
N MET A 63 12.98 6.54 0.24
CA MET A 63 13.97 6.66 -0.84
C MET A 63 13.39 7.34 -2.08
N HIS A 64 12.21 6.92 -2.52
CA HIS A 64 11.55 7.54 -3.68
C HIS A 64 11.24 9.02 -3.42
N ARG A 65 10.89 9.37 -2.18
CA ARG A 65 10.56 10.75 -1.81
C ARG A 65 11.76 11.70 -1.83
N ASN A 66 13.00 11.21 -1.95
CA ASN A 66 14.17 12.11 -1.95
C ASN A 66 14.12 13.15 -3.09
N ASN A 67 13.48 12.81 -4.22
CA ASN A 67 13.33 13.71 -5.37
C ASN A 67 11.86 13.90 -5.81
N HIS A 68 10.92 13.18 -5.20
CA HIS A 68 9.50 13.14 -5.57
C HIS A 68 8.64 13.32 -4.32
N ASP A 69 7.34 13.58 -4.47
CA ASP A 69 6.37 13.51 -3.39
C ASP A 69 5.17 12.63 -3.77
N PHE A 70 4.42 12.23 -2.75
CA PHE A 70 3.25 11.37 -2.91
C PHE A 70 1.94 12.15 -2.77
N LYS A 71 0.88 11.61 -3.38
CA LYS A 71 -0.51 12.07 -3.22
C LYS A 71 -1.08 11.68 -1.86
N TRP A 72 -0.49 12.19 -0.78
CA TRP A 72 -0.79 11.78 0.59
C TRP A 72 -2.23 12.04 1.06
N GLN A 73 -2.97 12.91 0.37
CA GLN A 73 -4.38 13.23 0.65
C GLN A 73 -5.35 12.43 -0.23
N ASN A 74 -4.84 11.72 -1.25
CA ASN A 74 -5.63 10.94 -2.20
C ASN A 74 -5.14 9.48 -2.24
N VAL A 75 -5.01 8.90 -1.04
CA VAL A 75 -4.68 7.49 -0.89
C VAL A 75 -5.90 6.66 -1.26
N LYS A 76 -5.71 5.66 -2.13
CA LYS A 76 -6.78 4.79 -2.63
C LYS A 76 -6.78 3.49 -1.85
N ILE A 77 -7.95 3.03 -1.41
CA ILE A 77 -8.13 1.65 -0.93
C ILE A 77 -8.40 0.79 -2.16
N SER A 78 -7.52 -0.16 -2.42
CA SER A 78 -7.66 -1.11 -3.53
C SER A 78 -8.48 -2.33 -3.13
N ASP A 79 -8.40 -2.75 -1.87
CA ASP A 79 -9.11 -3.92 -1.34
C ASP A 79 -9.16 -3.89 0.20
N ILE A 80 -10.08 -4.63 0.80
CA ILE A 80 -10.27 -4.78 2.26
C ILE A 80 -10.41 -6.27 2.57
N GLU A 81 -9.48 -6.83 3.34
CA GLU A 81 -9.44 -8.25 3.67
C GLU A 81 -8.93 -8.43 5.09
N ARG A 82 -9.74 -9.03 5.97
CA ARG A 82 -9.43 -9.20 7.39
C ARG A 82 -8.39 -10.29 7.62
N ASN A 83 -8.47 -11.39 6.87
CA ASN A 83 -7.53 -12.49 6.97
C ASN A 83 -6.15 -12.05 6.46
N TYR A 84 -5.11 -12.26 7.27
CA TYR A 84 -3.77 -11.79 6.95
C TYR A 84 -3.20 -12.41 5.68
N ASN A 85 -3.32 -13.74 5.52
CA ASN A 85 -2.77 -14.47 4.37
C ASN A 85 -3.47 -14.04 3.08
N LYS A 86 -4.81 -13.96 3.08
CA LYS A 86 -5.58 -13.44 1.93
C LYS A 86 -5.22 -11.98 1.62
N ARG A 87 -5.03 -11.14 2.65
CA ARG A 87 -4.60 -9.75 2.49
C ARG A 87 -3.20 -9.63 1.89
N LEU A 88 -2.27 -10.52 2.25
CA LEU A 88 -0.94 -10.59 1.63
C LEU A 88 -1.03 -10.98 0.16
N ILE A 89 -1.80 -12.02 -0.18
CA ILE A 89 -2.01 -12.44 -1.56
C ILE A 89 -2.62 -11.29 -2.38
N SER A 90 -3.65 -10.63 -1.85
CA SER A 90 -4.27 -9.45 -2.49
C SER A 90 -3.29 -8.30 -2.68
N LYS A 91 -2.44 -7.98 -1.67
CA LYS A 91 -1.37 -6.98 -1.81
C LYS A 91 -0.43 -7.33 -2.97
N ILE A 92 -0.01 -8.59 -3.07
CA ILE A 92 0.94 -9.02 -4.10
C ILE A 92 0.32 -8.94 -5.50
N ILE A 93 -0.94 -9.37 -5.66
CA ILE A 93 -1.69 -9.18 -6.91
C ILE A 93 -1.75 -7.70 -7.28
N ASN A 94 -2.04 -6.83 -6.31
CA ASN A 94 -2.08 -5.39 -6.54
C ASN A 94 -0.71 -4.81 -6.95
N ILE A 95 0.41 -5.29 -6.39
CA ILE A 95 1.76 -4.90 -6.80
C ILE A 95 2.05 -5.36 -8.24
N LYS A 96 1.78 -6.63 -8.57
CA LYS A 96 2.05 -7.19 -9.90
C LYS A 96 1.22 -6.57 -11.01
N ARG A 97 0.08 -5.96 -10.68
CA ARG A 97 -0.77 -5.21 -11.63
C ARG A 97 -0.29 -3.78 -11.88
N GLN A 98 0.71 -3.28 -11.15
CA GLN A 98 1.26 -1.95 -11.40
C GLN A 98 2.13 -1.97 -12.66
N THR A 99 1.97 -0.96 -13.52
CA THR A 99 2.88 -0.73 -14.65
C THR A 99 4.22 -0.20 -14.17
N ASN A 100 4.20 0.80 -13.27
CA ASN A 100 5.39 1.43 -12.68
C ASN A 100 5.30 1.37 -11.14
N GLY A 101 5.75 0.25 -10.56
CA GLY A 101 5.71 0.00 -9.11
C GLY A 101 6.95 0.52 -8.38
N ILE A 102 6.75 1.17 -7.23
CA ILE A 102 7.83 1.58 -6.30
C ILE A 102 8.25 0.42 -5.38
N ASN A 103 7.37 -0.57 -5.21
CA ASN A 103 7.65 -1.77 -4.42
C ASN A 103 8.87 -2.54 -4.95
N LEU A 104 9.63 -3.17 -4.06
CA LEU A 104 10.77 -4.02 -4.45
C LEU A 104 10.31 -5.44 -4.75
N ASN A 105 11.08 -6.20 -5.55
CA ASN A 105 10.77 -7.61 -5.84
C ASN A 105 10.60 -8.45 -4.57
N LYS A 106 11.42 -8.19 -3.53
CA LYS A 106 11.30 -8.81 -2.20
C LYS A 106 9.96 -8.55 -1.49
N ASP A 107 9.24 -7.49 -1.83
CA ASP A 107 7.88 -7.25 -1.30
C ASP A 107 6.86 -8.27 -1.82
N THR A 108 7.23 -9.03 -2.86
CA THR A 108 6.42 -10.09 -3.47
C THR A 108 6.96 -11.51 -3.22
N GLU A 109 8.17 -11.66 -2.68
CA GLU A 109 8.79 -12.97 -2.38
C GLU A 109 8.06 -13.74 -1.27
N LEU A 110 7.30 -13.04 -0.42
CA LEU A 110 6.40 -13.65 0.58
C LEU A 110 5.25 -14.47 -0.03
N LEU A 111 5.10 -14.49 -1.36
CA LEU A 111 4.15 -15.34 -2.09
C LEU A 111 4.28 -16.81 -1.68
N CYS A 112 5.49 -17.36 -1.68
CA CYS A 112 5.71 -18.79 -1.41
C CYS A 112 5.21 -19.17 0.00
N THR A 113 5.56 -18.37 1.01
CA THR A 113 5.13 -18.62 2.40
C THR A 113 3.62 -18.41 2.58
N SER A 114 3.07 -17.33 2.01
CA SER A 114 1.65 -16.98 2.19
C SER A 114 0.72 -17.97 1.48
N TYR A 115 1.13 -18.45 0.29
CA TYR A 115 0.38 -19.44 -0.49
C TYR A 115 0.46 -20.82 0.16
N PHE A 116 1.63 -21.21 0.68
CA PHE A 116 1.77 -22.47 1.42
C PHE A 116 0.86 -22.50 2.65
N CYS A 117 0.84 -21.44 3.48
CA CYS A 117 -0.09 -21.37 4.61
C CYS A 117 -1.56 -21.48 4.18
N PHE A 118 -1.95 -20.86 3.05
CA PHE A 118 -3.31 -20.98 2.54
C PHE A 118 -3.67 -22.43 2.14
N LEU A 119 -2.71 -23.18 1.60
CA LEU A 119 -2.92 -24.58 1.19
C LEU A 119 -2.91 -25.56 2.37
N THR A 120 -2.23 -25.23 3.46
CA THR A 120 -2.12 -26.10 4.64
C THR A 120 -3.17 -25.83 5.72
N ASP A 121 -3.79 -24.64 5.71
CA ASP A 121 -4.82 -24.23 6.68
C ASP A 121 -6.25 -24.53 6.17
N GLY A 122 -6.39 -25.43 5.20
CA GLY A 122 -7.65 -25.82 4.54
C GLY A 122 -8.24 -27.12 5.03
#